data_AF-A0A661YSL2-F1
#
_entry.id   AF-A0A661YSL2-F1
#
_cell.length_a   1.000
_cell.length_b   1.000
_cell.length_c   1.000
_cell.angle_alpha   90.00
_cell.angle_beta   90.00
_cell.angle_gamma   90.00
#
_symmetry.space_group_name_H-M   'P 1'
#
loop_
_entity.id
_entity.type
_entity.pdbx_description
1 polymer ?
#
loop_
_entity_poly.entity_id
_entity_poly.type
_entity_poly.pdbx_seq_one_letter_code
_entity_poly.pdbx_strand_id
1 'polypeptide(L)' 'MKTKAKNKSINIITMGCSKNLVDSEHLMGQLKANDLKVVHETDEESDIVIINTCGFIADAKEESIDMI' A
#
# COMPACT_ATOMS: atom_id res chain seq x y z
N MET A 1 -21.44 4.39 -11.19
CA MET A 1 -20.94 5.76 -10.96
C MET A 1 -19.43 5.68 -10.82
N LYS A 2 -18.65 6.12 -11.82
CA LYS A 2 -17.18 6.16 -11.68
C LYS A 2 -16.83 7.46 -10.95
N THR A 3 -16.42 7.36 -9.69
CA THR A 3 -15.85 8.50 -8.95
C THR A 3 -14.62 8.96 -9.71
N LYS A 4 -14.61 10.24 -10.15
CA LYS A 4 -13.45 10.86 -10.80
C LYS A 4 -12.34 10.96 -9.76
N ALA A 5 -11.54 9.91 -9.60
CA ALA A 5 -10.29 10.02 -8.87
C ALA A 5 -9.36 10.88 -9.73
N LYS A 6 -9.04 12.08 -9.24
CA LYS A 6 -7.90 12.87 -9.72
C LYS A 6 -6.68 11.93 -9.79
N ASN A 7 -5.75 12.11 -10.74
CA ASN A 7 -4.51 11.30 -10.87
C ASN A 7 -3.68 11.31 -9.56
N LYS A 8 -4.12 10.58 -8.56
CA LYS A 8 -3.50 10.50 -7.26
C LYS A 8 -2.44 9.41 -7.31
N SER A 9 -1.23 9.73 -6.86
CA SER A 9 -0.20 8.73 -6.64
C SER A 9 -0.49 7.98 -5.34
N ILE A 10 -0.43 6.65 -5.40
CA ILE A 10 -0.63 5.75 -4.26
C ILE A 10 0.68 5.02 -4.02
N ASN A 11 1.26 5.17 -2.83
CA ASN A 11 2.38 4.37 -2.36
C ASN A 11 1.87 3.25 -1.46
N ILE A 12 2.31 2.02 -1.71
CA ILE A 12 2.01 0.88 -0.84
C ILE A 12 3.28 0.50 -0.10
N ILE A 13 3.20 0.43 1.22
CA ILE A 13 4.26 -0.04 2.11
C ILE A 13 3.81 -1.40 2.65
N THR A 14 4.62 -2.43 2.45
CA THR A 14 4.27 -3.78 2.89
C THR A 14 5.19 -4.22 4.03
N MET A 15 4.60 -4.67 5.13
CA MET A 15 5.30 -5.18 6.30
C MET A 15 4.69 -6.51 6.73
N GLY A 16 5.43 -7.28 7.53
CA GLY A 16 4.99 -8.59 8.00
C GLY A 16 5.52 -9.73 7.13
N CYS A 17 4.63 -10.59 6.62
CA CYS A 17 5.02 -11.86 6.00
C CYS A 17 4.70 -11.94 4.50
N SER A 18 5.07 -13.05 3.87
CA SER A 18 4.84 -13.28 2.43
C SER A 18 3.37 -13.17 2.00
N LYS A 19 2.41 -13.35 2.92
CA LYS A 19 0.99 -13.11 2.62
C LYS A 19 0.71 -11.64 2.35
N ASN A 20 1.26 -10.73 3.16
CA ASN A 20 1.11 -9.29 2.96
C ASN A 20 1.68 -8.85 1.61
N LEU A 21 2.80 -9.46 1.17
CA LEU A 21 3.37 -9.19 -0.15
C LEU A 21 2.42 -9.60 -1.29
N VAL A 22 1.91 -10.83 -1.27
CA VAL A 22 0.97 -11.32 -2.30
C VAL A 22 -0.31 -10.49 -2.32
N ASP A 23 -0.82 -10.11 -1.14
CA ASP A 23 -2.02 -9.26 -1.02
C ASP A 23 -1.75 -7.85 -1.59
N SER A 24 -0.57 -7.28 -1.31
CA SER A 24 -0.14 -6.00 -1.89
C SER A 24 -0.02 -6.07 -3.41
N GLU A 25 0.58 -7.13 -3.97
CA GLU A 25 0.67 -7.33 -5.42
C GLU A 25 -0.72 -7.39 -6.08
N HIS A 26 -1.66 -8.12 -5.45
CA HIS A 26 -3.04 -8.21 -5.92
C HIS A 26 -3.72 -6.84 -5.90
N LEU A 27 -3.59 -6.09 -4.80
CA LEU A 27 -4.12 -4.74 -4.65
C LEU A 27 -3.52 -3.79 -5.69
N MET A 28 -2.21 -3.80 -5.90
CA MET A 28 -1.54 -3.01 -6.93
C MET A 28 -2.10 -3.31 -8.32
N GLY A 29 -2.32 -4.59 -8.64
CA GLY A 29 -2.91 -5.01 -9.90
C GLY A 29 -4.30 -4.39 -10.12
N GLN A 30 -5.15 -4.44 -9.10
CA GLN A 30 -6.50 -3.85 -9.16
C GLN A 30 -6.46 -2.33 -9.30
N LEU A 31 -5.60 -1.64 -8.55
CA LEU A 31 -5.48 -0.19 -8.61
C LEU A 31 -4.96 0.28 -9.97
N LYS A 32 -3.93 -0.39 -10.52
CA LYS A 32 -3.41 -0.13 -11.87
C LYS A 32 -4.48 -0.37 -12.94
N ALA A 33 -5.31 -1.41 -12.78
CA ALA A 33 -6.43 -1.69 -13.69
C ALA A 33 -7.55 -0.63 -13.65
N ASN A 34 -7.55 0.24 -12.63
CA ASN A 34 -8.45 1.40 -12.53
C ASN A 34 -7.75 2.72 -12.88
N ASP A 35 -6.66 2.67 -13.64
CA ASP A 35 -5.89 3.84 -14.12
C ASP A 35 -5.29 4.71 -13.00
N LEU A 36 -5.02 4.12 -11.82
CA LEU A 36 -4.36 4.82 -10.71
C LEU A 36 -2.83 4.66 -10.79
N LYS A 37 -2.10 5.74 -10.47
CA LYS A 37 -0.63 5.70 -10.38
C LYS A 37 -0.24 5.02 -9.07
N VAL A 38 0.27 3.80 -9.14
CA VAL A 38 0.68 3.03 -7.96
C VAL A 38 2.18 2.74 -7.98
N VAL A 39 2.81 2.99 -6.85
CA VAL A 39 4.21 2.72 -6.53
C VAL A 39 4.26 1.87 -5.25
N HIS A 40 5.32 1.11 -5.07
CA HIS A 40 5.51 0.23 -3.93
C HIS A 40 6.85 0.57 -3.30
N GLU A 41 6.84 0.80 -1.99
CA GLU A 41 8.02 1.13 -1.17
C GLU A 41 8.88 2.24 -1.78
N THR A 42 8.24 3.35 -2.16
CA THR A 42 8.97 4.54 -2.64
C THR A 42 9.18 5.57 -1.54
N ASP A 43 10.31 6.28 -1.62
CA ASP A 43 10.61 7.49 -0.84
C ASP A 43 10.02 8.77 -1.50
N GLU A 44 9.40 8.65 -2.68
CA GLU A 44 8.75 9.79 -3.34
C GLU A 44 7.45 10.20 -2.63
N GLU A 45 7.15 11.50 -2.68
CA GLU A 45 5.91 12.05 -2.13
C GLU A 45 4.69 11.47 -2.88
N SER A 46 3.71 10.98 -2.11
CA SER A 46 2.50 10.36 -2.65
C SER A 46 1.24 10.98 -2.03
N ASP A 47 0.18 11.10 -2.83
CA ASP A 47 -1.10 11.65 -2.36
C ASP A 47 -1.79 10.74 -1.34
N ILE A 48 -1.52 9.43 -1.40
CA ILE A 48 -2.10 8.38 -0.56
C ILE A 48 -1.02 7.35 -0.23
N VAL A 49 -0.89 6.98 1.04
CA VAL A 49 -0.05 5.87 1.50
C VAL A 49 -0.95 4.76 2.04
N ILE A 50 -0.72 3.52 1.59
CA ILE A 50 -1.36 2.31 2.11
C ILE A 50 -0.31 1.50 2.85
N ILE A 51 -0.49 1.32 4.16
CA ILE A 51 0.38 0.49 4.99
C ILE A 51 -0.29 -0.88 5.17
N ASN A 52 0.26 -1.91 4.55
CA ASN A 52 -0.22 -3.30 4.67
C ASN A 52 0.69 -4.07 5.62
N THR A 53 0.27 -4.25 6.87
CA THR A 53 1.04 -4.96 7.91
C THR A 53 0.28 -6.18 8.45
N CYS A 54 0.96 -7.02 9.24
CA CYS A 54 0.35 -8.10 9.99
C CYS A 54 0.00 -7.67 11.43
N GLY A 55 -1.29 -7.71 11.79
CA GLY A 55 -1.74 -7.35 13.15
C GLY A 55 -1.45 -8.39 14.23
N PHE A 56 -0.91 -9.55 13.88
CA PHE A 56 -0.68 -10.68 14.79
C PHE A 56 0.79 -10.92 15.14
N ILE A 57 1.71 -10.39 14.33
CA ILE A 57 3.15 -10.47 14.59
C ILE A 57 3.53 -9.21 15.35
N ALA A 58 4.10 -9.36 16.55
CA ALA A 58 4.44 -8.24 17.42
C ALA A 58 5.39 -7.25 16.72
N ASP A 59 6.45 -7.76 16.10
CA ASP A 59 7.44 -6.95 15.39
C ASP A 59 6.79 -6.14 14.24
N ALA A 60 5.96 -6.78 13.42
CA ALA A 60 5.25 -6.09 12.33
C ALA A 60 4.25 -5.02 12.82
N LYS A 61 3.74 -5.19 14.05
CA LYS A 61 2.87 -4.20 14.69
C LYS A 61 3.67 -2.98 15.16
N GLU A 62 4.85 -3.18 15.74
CA GLU A 62 5.75 -2.09 16.13
C GLU A 62 6.25 -1.31 14.91
N GLU A 63 6.75 -2.02 13.88
CA GLU A 63 7.20 -1.42 12.61
C GLU A 63 6.12 -0.55 11.96
N SER A 64 4.85 -0.96 12.04
CA SER A 64 3.75 -0.18 11.49
C SER A 64 3.38 1.06 12.28
N ILE A 65 3.67 1.12 13.57
CA ILE A 65 3.43 2.30 14.41
C ILE A 65 4.53 3.34 14.16
N ASP A 66 5.78 2.90 14.07
CA ASP A 66 6.94 3.78 13.83
C ASP A 66 6.93 4.44 12.44
N MET A 67 6.16 3.90 11.49
CA MET A 67 5.98 4.43 10.13
C MET A 67 5.06 5.65 10.04
N ILE A 68 4.30 6.00 11.09
CA ILE A 68 3.32 7.11 11.12
C ILE A 68 3.95 8.35 11.75
#